data_AF-A0A2E2QAD1-F1
#
_entry.id   AF-A0A2E2QAD1-F1
#
_cell.length_a   1.000
_cell.length_b   1.000
_cell.length_c   1.000
_cell.angle_alpha   90.00
_cell.angle_beta   90.00
_cell.angle_gamma   90.00
#
_symmetry.space_group_name_H-M   'P 1'
#
loop_
_entity.id
_entity.type
_entity.pdbx_description
1 polymer ?
#
loop_
_entity_poly.entity_id
_entity_poly.type
_entity_poly.pdbx_seq_one_letter_code
_entity_poly.pdbx_strand_id
1 'polypeptide(L)'
;MSELLDRLNETHKVCSAAYENWKDDRKNPDKREGLATAVHELRKVASRLEIEIAVSERDEQSNKPIPIPNHRASKGRNAKNNNGDNSVQEKPKRAPRKKSGE
;
A
#
# COMPACT_ATOMS: atom_id res chain seq x y z
N MET A 1 13.60 4.00 -17.07
CA MET A 1 14.01 4.33 -15.68
C MET A 1 12.71 4.36 -14.86
N SER A 2 12.69 4.00 -13.57
CA SER A 2 11.41 3.98 -12.83
C SER A 2 10.90 5.41 -12.62
N GLU A 3 9.59 5.63 -12.77
CA GLU A 3 8.98 6.97 -12.66
C GLU A 3 9.32 7.65 -11.32
N LEU A 4 9.42 6.87 -10.23
CA LEU A 4 9.79 7.38 -8.91
C LEU A 4 11.24 7.84 -8.84
N LEU A 5 12.18 7.09 -9.47
CA LEU A 5 13.58 7.47 -9.55
C LEU A 5 13.77 8.77 -10.35
N ASP A 6 13.06 8.91 -11.47
CA ASP A 6 13.09 10.12 -12.28
C ASP A 6 12.55 11.32 -11.48
N ARG A 7 11.43 11.14 -10.78
CA ARG A 7 10.86 12.17 -9.90
C ARG A 7 11.77 12.52 -8.73
N LEU A 8 12.45 11.55 -8.12
CA LEU A 8 13.42 11.79 -7.06
C LEU A 8 14.57 12.65 -7.55
N ASN A 9 15.15 12.29 -8.69
CA ASN A 9 16.26 13.03 -9.28
C ASN A 9 15.86 14.48 -9.61
N GLU A 10 14.69 14.68 -10.21
CA GLU A 10 14.20 16.01 -10.56
C GLU A 10 13.93 16.86 -9.32
N THR A 11 13.19 16.31 -8.35
CA THR A 11 12.82 17.06 -7.13
C THR A 11 14.05 17.38 -6.27
N HIS A 12 15.02 16.47 -6.21
CA HIS A 12 16.30 16.71 -5.56
C HIS A 12 17.05 17.88 -6.20
N LYS A 13 17.17 17.91 -7.52
CA LYS A 13 17.84 19.01 -8.24
C LYS A 13 17.17 20.35 -7.97
N VAL A 14 15.85 20.41 -8.04
CA VAL A 14 15.08 21.62 -7.76
C VAL A 14 15.27 22.09 -6.31
N CYS A 15 15.21 21.17 -5.34
CA CYS A 15 15.41 21.50 -3.93
C CYS A 15 16.83 21.99 -3.64
N SER A 16 17.85 21.35 -4.21
CA SER A 16 19.25 21.76 -4.07
C SER A 16 19.49 23.14 -4.67
N ALA A 17 18.95 23.41 -5.87
CA ALA A 17 19.07 24.73 -6.51
C ALA A 17 18.34 25.82 -5.72
N ALA A 18 17.13 25.55 -5.21
CA ALA A 18 16.38 26.49 -4.38
C ALA A 18 17.12 26.80 -3.07
N TYR A 19 17.80 25.81 -2.49
CA TYR A 19 18.60 26.00 -1.29
C TYR A 19 19.80 26.91 -1.52
N GLU A 20 20.60 26.69 -2.58
CA GLU A 20 21.72 27.58 -2.90
C GLU A 20 21.24 29.01 -3.17
N ASN A 21 20.16 29.18 -3.95
CA ASN A 21 19.58 30.50 -4.22
C ASN A 21 19.13 31.23 -2.95
N TRP A 22 18.48 30.53 -2.02
CA TRP A 22 18.05 31.11 -0.74
C TRP A 22 19.24 31.38 0.20
N LYS A 23 20.24 30.51 0.21
CA LYS A 23 21.43 30.62 1.07
C LYS A 23 22.22 31.89 0.79
N ASP A 24 22.28 32.31 -0.46
CA ASP A 24 22.96 33.55 -0.89
C ASP A 24 22.18 34.83 -0.54
N ASP A 25 20.88 34.71 -0.24
CA ASP A 25 20.00 35.85 0.03
C ASP A 25 18.88 35.48 1.02
N ARG A 26 19.31 35.20 2.26
CA ARG A 26 18.44 34.63 3.31
C ARG A 26 17.32 35.55 3.78
N LYS A 27 17.43 36.86 3.50
CA LYS A 27 16.45 37.86 3.91
C LYS A 27 15.30 38.00 2.90
N ASN A 28 15.45 37.43 1.71
CA ASN A 28 14.45 37.49 0.66
C ASN A 28 13.31 36.48 0.95
N PRO A 29 12.07 36.97 1.18
CA PRO A 29 10.93 36.11 1.50
C PRO A 29 10.54 35.19 0.34
N ASP A 30 10.65 35.65 -0.90
CA ASP A 30 10.26 34.89 -2.09
C ASP A 30 11.18 33.68 -2.29
N LYS A 31 12.49 33.85 -2.07
CA LYS A 31 13.46 32.75 -2.11
C LYS A 31 13.21 31.73 -1.00
N ARG A 32 12.85 32.19 0.20
CA ARG A 32 12.48 31.31 1.32
C ARG A 32 11.23 30.50 0.99
N GLU A 33 10.21 31.12 0.39
CA GLU A 33 8.98 30.44 -0.03
C GLU A 33 9.24 29.43 -1.16
N GLY A 34 10.08 29.79 -2.13
CA GLY A 34 10.53 28.87 -3.18
C GLY A 34 11.22 27.63 -2.61
N LEU A 35 12.13 27.81 -1.64
CA LEU A 35 12.75 26.68 -0.93
C LEU A 35 11.73 25.85 -0.15
N ALA A 36 10.81 26.48 0.57
CA ALA A 36 9.78 25.77 1.33
C ALA A 36 8.90 24.88 0.42
N THR A 37 8.55 25.39 -0.77
CA THR A 37 7.81 24.64 -1.79
C THR A 37 8.62 23.47 -2.33
N ALA A 38 9.89 23.68 -2.68
CA ALA A 38 10.77 22.61 -3.17
C ALA A 38 10.97 21.49 -2.14
N VAL A 39 11.14 21.86 -0.86
CA VAL A 39 11.21 20.90 0.26
C VAL A 39 9.89 20.13 0.42
N HIS A 40 8.74 20.78 0.23
CA HIS A 40 7.45 20.12 0.31
C HIS A 40 7.28 19.06 -0.79
N GLU A 41 7.67 19.36 -2.03
CA GLU A 41 7.69 18.36 -3.10
C GLU A 41 8.64 17.19 -2.79
N LEU A 42 9.84 17.48 -2.24
CA LEU A 42 10.78 16.43 -1.84
C LEU A 42 10.18 15.50 -0.78
N ARG A 43 9.41 16.03 0.19
CA ARG A 43 8.71 15.20 1.19
C ARG A 43 7.68 14.27 0.56
N LYS A 44 6.93 14.71 -0.46
CA LYS A 44 5.98 13.83 -1.17
C LYS A 44 6.69 12.64 -1.81
N VAL A 45 7.86 12.87 -2.40
CA VAL A 45 8.67 11.80 -3.01
C VAL A 45 9.24 10.88 -1.93
N ALA A 46 9.75 11.43 -0.83
CA ALA A 46 10.24 10.65 0.31
C ALA A 46 9.16 9.73 0.88
N SER A 47 7.94 10.22 1.09
CA SER A 47 6.83 9.39 1.57
C SER A 47 6.48 8.25 0.60
N ARG A 48 6.66 8.42 -0.72
CA ARG A 48 6.47 7.33 -1.69
C ARG A 48 7.55 6.27 -1.56
N LEU A 49 8.80 6.68 -1.36
CA LEU A 49 9.90 5.74 -1.10
C LEU A 49 9.67 4.95 0.18
N GLU A 50 9.20 5.60 1.25
CA GLU A 50 8.84 4.93 2.51
C GLU A 50 7.74 3.87 2.30
N ILE A 51 6.75 4.15 1.43
CA ILE A 51 5.73 3.17 1.06
C ILE A 51 6.35 1.99 0.30
N GLU A 52 7.24 2.21 -0.67
CA GLU A 52 7.92 1.11 -1.39
C GLU A 52 8.73 0.22 -0.45
N ILE A 53 9.42 0.82 0.52
CA ILE A 53 10.14 0.10 1.57
C ILE A 53 9.15 -0.77 2.37
N ALA A 54 8.07 -0.18 2.90
CA ALA A 54 7.07 -0.91 3.68
C ALA A 54 6.37 -2.03 2.89
N VAL A 55 6.14 -1.83 1.58
CA VAL A 55 5.61 -2.86 0.69
C VAL A 55 6.61 -4.00 0.53
N SER A 56 7.89 -3.70 0.29
CA SER A 56 8.92 -4.73 0.18
C SER A 56 9.07 -5.59 1.45
N GLU A 57 8.97 -4.95 2.63
CA GLU A 57 9.00 -5.65 3.92
C GLU A 57 7.78 -6.57 4.09
N ARG A 58 6.59 -6.08 3.73
CA ARG A 58 5.37 -6.88 3.76
C ARG A 58 5.44 -8.05 2.79
N ASP A 59 5.95 -7.85 1.59
CA ASP A 59 6.09 -8.93 0.60
C ASP A 59 7.03 -10.01 1.13
N GLU A 60 8.13 -9.63 1.78
CA GLU A 60 9.02 -10.57 2.47
C GLU A 60 8.30 -11.34 3.60
N GLN A 61 7.44 -10.65 4.37
CA GLN A 61 6.73 -11.22 5.52
C GLN A 61 5.52 -12.08 5.11
N SER A 62 4.81 -11.71 4.04
CA SER A 62 3.66 -12.45 3.52
C SER A 62 4.06 -13.81 2.93
N ASN A 63 5.32 -13.92 2.47
CA ASN A 63 5.92 -15.19 2.05
C ASN A 63 6.27 -16.11 3.23
N LYS A 64 6.23 -15.62 4.49
CA LYS A 64 6.48 -16.46 5.66
C LYS A 64 5.19 -17.22 6.00
N PRO A 65 5.19 -18.57 6.00
CA PRO A 65 4.00 -19.36 6.30
C PRO A 65 3.44 -18.97 7.69
N ILE A 66 2.17 -18.58 7.74
CA ILE A 66 1.52 -18.26 9.02
C ILE A 66 1.48 -19.56 9.85
N PRO A 67 1.97 -19.54 11.10
CA PRO A 67 1.91 -20.71 11.98
C PRO A 67 0.47 -21.19 12.12
N ILE A 68 0.23 -22.47 11.83
CA ILE A 68 -1.11 -23.05 12.01
C ILE A 68 -1.42 -23.05 13.50
N PRO A 69 -2.55 -22.48 13.94
CA PRO A 69 -2.94 -22.50 15.34
C PRO A 69 -3.03 -23.94 15.88
N ASN A 70 -2.59 -24.17 17.12
CA ASN A 70 -2.58 -25.51 17.75
C ASN A 70 -3.94 -26.23 17.70
N HIS A 71 -5.05 -25.47 17.77
CA HIS A 71 -6.41 -26.02 17.67
C HIS A 71 -6.82 -26.42 16.24
N ARG A 72 -6.14 -25.91 15.20
CA ARG A 72 -6.37 -26.25 13.79
C ARG A 72 -5.48 -27.39 13.31
N ALA A 73 -4.27 -27.53 13.86
CA ALA A 73 -3.32 -28.58 13.50
C ALA A 73 -3.84 -30.00 13.75
N SER A 74 -4.71 -30.17 14.76
CA SER A 74 -5.28 -31.46 15.16
C SER A 74 -6.45 -31.94 14.29
N LYS A 75 -7.10 -31.06 13.51
CA LYS A 75 -8.30 -31.41 12.72
C LYS A 75 -7.98 -32.03 11.35
N GLY A 76 -6.72 -31.95 10.90
CA GLY A 76 -6.29 -32.37 9.57
C GLY A 76 -6.05 -33.87 9.35
N ARG A 77 -6.08 -34.70 10.41
CA ARG A 77 -5.80 -36.15 10.29
C ARG A 77 -7.02 -37.07 10.33
N ASN A 78 -8.22 -36.57 10.66
CA ASN A 78 -9.42 -37.43 10.80
C ASN A 78 -10.43 -37.38 9.64
N ALA A 79 -10.17 -36.62 8.56
CA ALA A 79 -11.14 -36.44 7.47
C ALA A 79 -10.99 -37.45 6.30
N LYS A 80 -10.40 -38.64 6.52
CA LYS A 80 -10.24 -39.66 5.46
C LYS A 80 -10.99 -40.97 5.69
N ASN A 81 -11.89 -41.04 6.68
CA ASN A 81 -12.80 -42.18 6.87
C ASN A 81 -14.22 -41.67 7.15
N ASN A 82 -14.96 -41.32 6.10
CA ASN A 82 -16.41 -41.46 6.09
C ASN A 82 -16.91 -41.45 4.64
N ASN A 83 -16.87 -42.65 4.07
CA ASN A 83 -17.66 -43.02 2.91
C ASN A 83 -19.13 -43.05 3.37
N GLY A 84 -20.00 -42.19 2.86
CA GLY A 84 -21.38 -42.15 3.33
C GLY A 84 -22.21 -41.00 2.80
N ASP A 85 -22.85 -41.26 1.66
CA ASP A 85 -24.14 -40.74 1.23
C ASP A 85 -24.21 -39.35 0.56
N ASN A 86 -24.77 -39.39 -0.65
CA ASN A 86 -24.93 -38.29 -1.59
C ASN A 86 -26.38 -37.82 -1.53
N SER A 87 -26.68 -36.86 -0.64
CA SER A 87 -27.97 -36.15 -0.66
C SER A 87 -27.75 -34.70 -1.10
N VAL A 88 -28.17 -34.41 -2.33
CA VAL A 88 -28.25 -33.07 -2.91
C VAL A 88 -29.12 -32.17 -2.02
N GLN A 89 -28.50 -31.21 -1.33
CA GLN A 89 -29.22 -30.15 -0.62
C GLN A 89 -29.62 -29.06 -1.62
N GLU A 90 -30.89 -29.06 -2.01
CA GLU A 90 -31.54 -27.98 -2.76
C GLU A 90 -31.41 -26.65 -2.00
N LYS A 91 -30.81 -25.64 -2.63
CA LYS A 91 -30.76 -24.27 -2.08
C LYS A 91 -32.15 -23.62 -2.18
N PRO A 92 -32.65 -22.93 -1.14
CA PRO A 92 -33.94 -22.26 -1.22
C PRO A 92 -33.87 -21.07 -2.20
N LYS A 93 -34.82 -21.02 -3.14
CA LYS A 93 -34.96 -19.93 -4.13
C LYS A 93 -35.31 -18.62 -3.41
N ARG A 94 -34.44 -17.60 -3.52
CA ARG A 94 -34.72 -16.24 -3.03
C ARG A 94 -35.82 -15.61 -3.89
N ALA A 95 -36.85 -15.05 -3.25
CA ALA A 95 -37.94 -14.33 -3.91
C ALA A 95 -37.45 -13.03 -4.59
N PRO A 96 -38.04 -12.61 -5.73
CA PRO A 96 -37.64 -11.39 -6.42
C PRO A 96 -38.07 -10.12 -5.64
N ARG A 97 -37.15 -9.16 -5.51
CA ARG A 97 -37.40 -7.83 -4.93
C ARG A 97 -38.41 -7.08 -5.80
N LYS A 98 -39.55 -6.68 -5.21
CA LYS A 98 -40.46 -5.68 -5.81
C LYS A 98 -39.68 -4.36 -5.98
N LYS A 99 -39.60 -3.84 -7.22
CA LYS A 99 -39.22 -2.44 -7.48
C LYS A 99 -40.41 -1.57 -7.08
N SER A 100 -40.24 -0.75 -6.05
CA SER A 100 -41.06 0.46 -5.85
C SER A 100 -40.42 1.57 -6.68
N GLY A 101 -41.08 1.94 -7.78
CA GLY A 101 -40.80 3.15 -8.55
C GLY A 101 -42.01 4.07 -8.47
N GLU A 102 -41.72 5.37 -8.38
CA GLU A 102 -42.61 6.54 -8.32
C GLU A 102 -43.79 6.53 -9.30
#